data_AF-A0A0C3GPP2-F1
#
_entry.id   AF-A0A0C3GPP2-F1
#
_cell.length_a   1.000
_cell.length_b   1.000
_cell.length_c   1.000
_cell.angle_alpha   90.00
_cell.angle_beta   90.00
_cell.angle_gamma   90.00
#
_symmetry.space_group_name_H-M   'P 1'
#
loop_
_entity.id
_entity.type
_entity.pdbx_description
1 polymer ?
#
loop_
_entity_poly.entity_id
_entity_poly.type
_entity_poly.pdbx_seq_one_letter_code
_entity_poly.pdbx_strand_id
1 'polypeptide(L)'
;MHEVIASAANPNILQGRVRAKPISDSSIFIPVATGSSAGFILFGNTLLAHVVKTLLGIDQALKRSILSFRRSKKELFPLTRSINRDIRSITPSLSHRLHPKSTTDNLSITMAKPIVLITGCTKGSIGYSLAKEFAARDYHVYASSRRIVTMGDLVDVPNVTALALDVTDRDSLLAAHTQISRETGGRLDILYHNAGYRSLAMAIETSSREAFKMFNANFFGIVEMNAIFADLVIAARGKIVFTGSVSGYTPHPSQSVYNSSKSAVALYARTLRIEMKPFGVRVVFVQTAAVSTGMSTDRVVLAPNSFYKYLESKINAAWTDLEGDTLEPAVYARTVVAKVVKATPPNTIWCGGGAFTVWAVESLGAHWLYPLAFSKMFGLNDVVPPRKLE
;
A
#
# COMPACT_ATOMS: atom_id res chain seq x y z
N MET A 1 -41.76 30.54 10.83
CA MET A 1 -41.35 29.79 12.03
C MET A 1 -40.03 30.35 12.53
N HIS A 2 -40.11 31.48 13.22
CA HIS A 2 -39.02 32.15 13.91
C HIS A 2 -39.27 31.96 15.39
N GLU A 3 -38.40 31.23 16.09
CA GLU A 3 -38.26 31.27 17.55
C GLU A 3 -37.01 30.47 17.93
N VAL A 4 -36.09 31.08 18.68
CA VAL A 4 -35.59 30.64 20.00
C VAL A 4 -34.63 31.70 20.54
N ILE A 5 -35.19 32.56 21.41
CA ILE A 5 -34.77 32.95 22.76
C ILE A 5 -33.26 32.95 23.11
N ALA A 6 -32.83 34.14 23.57
CA ALA A 6 -31.60 34.40 24.32
C ALA A 6 -31.70 34.00 25.80
N SER A 7 -30.57 33.61 26.44
CA SER A 7 -30.31 33.93 27.86
C SER A 7 -28.87 33.66 28.30
N ALA A 8 -28.40 34.56 29.18
CA ALA A 8 -27.29 34.46 30.12
C ALA A 8 -25.86 34.78 29.62
N ALA A 9 -25.60 36.08 29.50
CA ALA A 9 -24.29 36.67 29.72
C ALA A 9 -23.99 36.73 31.24
N ASN A 10 -22.75 36.42 31.63
CA ASN A 10 -22.20 36.72 32.96
C ASN A 10 -20.95 37.61 32.79
N PRO A 11 -21.00 38.91 33.15
CA PRO A 11 -19.86 39.80 33.08
C PRO A 11 -19.23 39.97 34.46
N ASN A 12 -17.98 39.51 34.64
CA ASN A 12 -16.95 40.07 35.54
C ASN A 12 -15.93 39.01 35.94
N ILE A 13 -14.83 38.86 35.19
CA ILE A 13 -13.51 38.57 35.77
C ILE A 13 -12.45 39.37 35.01
N LEU A 14 -12.13 40.52 35.61
CA LEU A 14 -10.81 41.13 35.81
C LEU A 14 -9.77 41.10 34.68
N GLN A 15 -9.58 42.31 34.16
CA GLN A 15 -8.41 42.92 33.53
C GLN A 15 -7.05 42.27 33.85
N GLY A 16 -6.36 41.83 32.80
CA GLY A 16 -4.91 41.64 32.77
C GLY A 16 -4.32 42.26 31.51
N ARG A 17 -3.82 43.50 31.62
CA ARG A 17 -3.06 44.18 30.55
C ARG A 17 -1.73 43.45 30.34
N VAL A 18 -1.55 42.76 29.21
CA VAL A 18 -0.21 42.32 28.76
C VAL A 18 0.29 43.31 27.72
N ARG A 19 1.26 44.15 28.12
CA ARG A 19 2.07 44.97 27.21
C ARG A 19 2.92 44.04 26.34
N ALA A 20 2.77 44.13 25.02
CA ALA A 20 3.75 43.58 24.09
C ALA A 20 5.06 44.38 24.19
N LYS A 21 6.17 43.68 24.44
CA LYS A 21 7.54 44.19 24.26
C LYS A 21 8.18 43.39 23.11
N PRO A 22 8.86 44.03 22.15
CA PRO A 22 9.54 43.32 21.08
C PRO A 22 10.83 42.71 21.64
N ILE A 23 11.09 41.44 21.32
CA ILE A 23 12.39 40.79 21.59
C ILE A 23 12.95 40.37 20.23
N SER A 24 13.93 41.15 19.77
CA SER A 24 14.97 40.71 18.86
C SER A 24 15.94 39.82 19.64
N ASP A 25 16.14 38.58 19.19
CA ASP A 25 17.49 38.09 18.86
C ASP A 25 17.46 36.61 18.48
N SER A 26 18.18 36.34 17.41
CA SER A 26 18.52 35.05 16.85
C SER A 26 19.36 34.20 17.81
N SER A 27 18.87 33.03 18.20
CA SER A 27 19.70 31.86 18.55
C SER A 27 18.83 30.61 18.71
N ILE A 28 18.90 29.73 17.71
CA ILE A 28 18.34 28.37 17.76
C ILE A 28 19.29 27.53 18.62
N PHE A 29 18.87 27.21 19.85
CA PHE A 29 19.54 26.22 20.70
C PHE A 29 19.02 24.81 20.36
N ILE A 30 19.89 23.96 19.82
CA ILE A 30 19.65 22.51 19.71
C ILE A 30 20.43 21.83 20.85
N PRO A 31 19.79 21.12 21.80
CA PRO A 31 20.51 20.38 22.81
C PRO A 31 21.11 19.11 22.18
N VAL A 32 22.43 19.00 22.21
CA VAL A 32 23.18 17.81 21.80
C VAL A 32 23.14 16.80 22.94
N ALA A 33 22.33 15.75 22.79
CA ALA A 33 22.42 14.56 23.63
C ALA A 33 23.56 13.66 23.09
N THR A 34 24.60 13.51 23.90
CA THR A 34 25.77 12.67 23.65
C THR A 34 25.43 11.19 23.87
N GLY A 35 25.76 10.35 22.88
CA GLY A 35 25.74 8.88 22.97
C GLY A 35 24.66 8.19 22.13
N SER A 36 25.07 7.48 21.08
CA SER A 36 24.28 6.71 20.08
C SER A 36 23.58 7.48 18.95
N SER A 37 23.34 8.78 19.10
CA SER A 37 22.67 9.64 18.10
C SER A 37 23.53 9.96 16.86
N ALA A 38 24.86 10.00 16.99
CA ALA A 38 25.75 10.37 15.89
C ALA A 38 25.66 9.42 14.69
N GLY A 39 25.51 8.11 14.93
CA GLY A 39 25.36 7.11 13.85
C GLY A 39 24.02 7.24 13.10
N PHE A 40 22.93 7.53 13.83
CA PHE A 40 21.61 7.77 13.24
C PHE A 40 21.54 9.09 12.47
N ILE A 41 22.19 10.14 12.97
CA ILE A 41 22.25 11.45 12.30
C ILE A 41 23.10 11.36 11.03
N LEU A 42 24.25 10.68 11.08
CA LEU A 42 25.12 10.51 9.91
C LEU A 42 24.45 9.63 8.84
N PHE A 43 23.79 8.54 9.25
CA PHE A 43 23.00 7.69 8.35
C PHE A 43 21.79 8.45 7.78
N GLY A 44 21.09 9.22 8.60
CA GLY A 44 19.96 10.07 8.18
C GLY A 44 20.38 11.10 7.15
N ASN A 45 21.50 11.80 7.37
CA ASN A 45 22.03 12.79 6.44
C ASN A 45 22.50 12.16 5.11
N THR A 46 23.13 10.99 5.16
CA THR A 46 23.58 10.27 3.97
C THR A 46 22.41 9.72 3.16
N LEU A 47 21.41 9.14 3.84
CA LEU A 47 20.18 8.66 3.21
C LEU A 47 19.38 9.81 2.61
N LEU A 48 19.23 10.93 3.34
CA LEU A 48 18.57 12.14 2.84
C LEU A 48 19.28 12.67 1.59
N ALA A 49 20.61 12.80 1.61
CA ALA A 49 21.37 13.22 0.45
C ALA A 49 21.19 12.30 -0.76
N HIS A 50 21.12 10.98 -0.54
CA HIS A 50 20.88 10.00 -1.60
C HIS A 50 19.46 10.10 -2.17
N VAL A 51 18.45 10.24 -1.31
CA VAL A 51 17.04 10.42 -1.69
C VAL A 51 16.86 11.71 -2.49
N VAL A 52 17.47 12.81 -2.03
CA VAL A 52 17.44 14.12 -2.72
C VAL A 52 18.05 13.99 -4.12
N LYS A 53 19.23 13.39 -4.26
CA LYS A 53 19.88 13.19 -5.57
C LYS A 53 19.04 12.33 -6.52
N THR A 54 18.39 11.28 -5.99
CA THR A 54 17.54 10.38 -6.76
C THR A 54 16.26 11.08 -7.22
N LEU A 55 15.56 11.79 -6.33
CA LEU A 55 14.31 12.49 -6.65
C LEU A 55 14.51 13.69 -7.56
N LEU A 56 15.62 14.42 -7.43
CA LEU A 56 15.90 15.60 -8.26
C LEU A 56 16.54 15.23 -9.61
N GLY A 57 16.75 13.94 -9.89
CA GLY A 57 17.32 13.46 -11.15
C GLY A 57 18.77 13.91 -11.37
N ILE A 58 19.52 14.19 -10.30
CA ILE A 58 20.84 14.83 -10.38
C ILE A 58 21.95 13.85 -10.83
N ASP A 59 21.68 12.54 -10.98
CA ASP A 59 22.75 11.60 -11.35
C ASP A 59 22.29 10.40 -12.21
N GLN A 60 22.57 10.45 -13.52
CA GLN A 60 22.47 9.29 -14.42
C GLN A 60 23.64 8.29 -14.25
N ALA A 61 24.79 8.72 -13.72
CA ALA A 61 25.95 7.84 -13.51
C ALA A 61 25.71 6.87 -12.32
N LEU A 62 24.89 7.26 -11.34
CA LEU A 62 24.60 6.44 -10.17
C LEU A 62 23.65 5.26 -10.45
N LYS A 63 22.81 5.32 -11.51
CA LYS A 63 22.04 4.14 -11.99
C LYS A 63 22.98 2.95 -12.30
N ARG A 64 24.21 3.22 -12.77
CA ARG A 64 25.25 2.21 -13.02
C ARG A 64 25.89 1.70 -11.72
N SER A 65 26.06 2.56 -10.71
CA SER A 65 26.58 2.16 -9.39
C SER A 65 25.62 1.24 -8.62
N ILE A 66 24.30 1.43 -8.73
CA ILE A 66 23.31 0.54 -8.11
C ILE A 66 23.35 -0.88 -8.71
N LEU A 67 23.59 -0.98 -10.02
CA LEU A 67 23.82 -2.26 -10.71
C LEU A 67 25.11 -2.94 -10.22
N SER A 68 26.17 -2.18 -9.94
CA SER A 68 27.43 -2.70 -9.36
C SER A 68 27.28 -3.15 -7.90
N PHE A 69 26.49 -2.42 -7.10
CA PHE A 69 26.25 -2.73 -5.69
C PHE A 69 25.36 -3.98 -5.52
N ARG A 70 24.40 -4.21 -6.44
CA ARG A 70 23.66 -5.48 -6.53
C ARG A 70 24.57 -6.67 -6.85
N ARG A 71 25.68 -6.46 -7.58
CA ARG A 71 26.70 -7.49 -7.86
C ARG A 71 27.52 -7.81 -6.60
N SER A 72 27.95 -6.79 -5.86
CA SER A 72 28.69 -6.92 -4.60
C SER A 72 27.89 -7.63 -3.48
N LYS A 73 26.56 -7.42 -3.40
CA LYS A 73 25.72 -8.14 -2.41
C LYS A 73 25.68 -9.66 -2.61
N LYS A 74 25.93 -10.19 -3.81
CA LYS A 74 26.04 -11.65 -4.03
C LYS A 74 27.33 -12.24 -3.45
N GLU A 75 28.38 -11.43 -3.28
CA GLU A 75 29.67 -11.86 -2.72
C GLU A 75 29.74 -11.74 -1.19
N LEU A 76 28.81 -11.01 -0.56
CA LEU A 76 28.76 -10.84 0.90
C LEU A 76 27.98 -11.94 1.65
N PHE A 77 27.34 -12.87 0.92
CA PHE A 77 26.57 -13.99 1.48
C PHE A 77 27.36 -15.23 1.99
N PRO A 78 28.69 -15.41 1.78
CA PRO A 78 29.42 -16.53 2.38
C PRO A 78 29.73 -16.35 3.89
N LEU A 79 29.77 -15.11 4.41
CA LEU A 79 30.25 -14.84 5.77
C LEU A 79 29.23 -15.13 6.88
N THR A 80 27.94 -15.22 6.56
CA THR A 80 26.88 -15.56 7.53
C THR A 80 26.65 -17.06 7.70
N ARG A 81 27.28 -17.93 6.89
CA ARG A 81 27.24 -19.39 7.07
C ARG A 81 28.30 -19.93 8.04
N SER A 82 29.41 -19.21 8.25
CA SER A 82 30.47 -19.64 9.17
C SER A 82 30.04 -19.55 10.64
N ILE A 83 29.33 -18.49 11.01
CA ILE A 83 28.97 -18.20 12.41
C ILE A 83 27.89 -19.17 12.95
N ASN A 84 27.02 -19.72 12.08
CA ASN A 84 25.98 -20.67 12.48
C ASN A 84 26.46 -22.12 12.61
N ARG A 85 27.68 -22.42 12.14
CA ARG A 85 28.26 -23.77 12.23
C ARG A 85 28.92 -24.02 13.60
N ASP A 86 29.42 -22.96 14.24
CA ASP A 86 30.16 -23.08 15.50
C ASP A 86 29.23 -23.21 16.73
N ILE A 87 28.00 -22.71 16.65
CA ILE A 87 27.00 -22.80 17.75
C ILE A 87 26.46 -24.24 17.94
N ARG A 88 26.54 -25.10 16.91
CA ARG A 88 26.09 -26.51 17.00
C ARG A 88 27.13 -27.48 17.58
N SER A 89 28.32 -26.99 17.95
CA SER A 89 29.42 -27.84 18.42
C SER A 89 29.52 -27.95 19.96
N ILE A 90 28.62 -27.32 20.73
CA ILE A 90 28.79 -27.13 22.19
C ILE A 90 27.71 -27.82 23.05
N THR A 91 26.96 -28.81 22.55
CA THR A 91 26.04 -29.60 23.39
C THR A 91 26.18 -31.10 23.19
N PRO A 92 26.69 -31.86 24.19
CA PRO A 92 26.66 -33.31 24.14
C PRO A 92 25.30 -33.86 24.57
N SER A 93 24.89 -34.89 23.85
CA SER A 93 23.70 -35.73 24.01
C SER A 93 23.66 -36.49 25.34
N LEU A 94 22.47 -36.71 25.90
CA LEU A 94 22.25 -37.84 26.81
C LEU A 94 20.81 -38.39 26.79
N SER A 95 20.78 -39.71 26.49
CA SER A 95 19.86 -40.76 26.91
C SER A 95 18.40 -40.81 26.42
N HIS A 96 18.21 -41.76 25.50
CA HIS A 96 17.19 -42.81 25.51
C HIS A 96 16.40 -42.99 26.83
N ARG A 97 15.06 -43.02 26.70
CA ARG A 97 14.19 -43.86 27.55
C ARG A 97 12.97 -44.31 26.75
N LEU A 98 12.82 -45.63 26.67
CA LEU A 98 11.73 -46.39 26.04
C LEU A 98 10.37 -46.01 26.63
N HIS A 99 9.33 -45.89 25.81
CA HIS A 99 7.91 -46.10 26.15
C HIS A 99 7.13 -46.61 24.92
N PRO A 100 6.02 -47.34 25.12
CA PRO A 100 5.60 -48.46 24.26
C PRO A 100 4.75 -48.04 23.04
N LYS A 101 4.72 -48.93 22.05
CA LYS A 101 3.90 -48.84 20.83
C LYS A 101 2.42 -48.64 21.19
N SER A 102 1.92 -47.45 20.91
CA SER A 102 0.48 -47.16 20.79
C SER A 102 0.13 -47.19 19.31
N THR A 103 -0.68 -48.17 18.93
CA THR A 103 -1.34 -48.27 17.63
C THR A 103 -2.43 -47.21 17.59
N THR A 104 -2.12 -46.02 17.10
CA THR A 104 -3.15 -45.06 16.67
C THR A 104 -3.17 -45.06 15.15
N ASP A 105 -4.30 -45.49 14.59
CA ASP A 105 -4.63 -45.31 13.19
C ASP A 105 -4.36 -43.86 12.80
N ASN A 106 -3.37 -43.67 11.91
CA ASN A 106 -3.07 -42.39 11.29
C ASN A 106 -4.18 -42.06 10.30
N LEU A 107 -5.34 -41.64 10.81
CA LEU A 107 -6.23 -40.81 10.03
C LEU A 107 -5.48 -39.49 9.83
N SER A 108 -4.82 -39.34 8.68
CA SER A 108 -4.29 -38.06 8.26
C SER A 108 -5.45 -37.08 8.22
N ILE A 109 -5.63 -36.29 9.27
CA ILE A 109 -6.51 -35.12 9.25
C ILE A 109 -5.88 -34.22 8.19
N THR A 110 -6.36 -34.31 6.96
CA THR A 110 -6.01 -33.39 5.90
C THR A 110 -6.46 -32.02 6.40
N MET A 111 -5.53 -31.25 6.94
CA MET A 111 -5.81 -29.90 7.44
C MET A 111 -6.46 -29.13 6.30
N ALA A 112 -7.67 -28.61 6.54
CA ALA A 112 -8.40 -27.84 5.54
C ALA A 112 -7.51 -26.69 5.03
N LYS A 113 -7.37 -26.59 3.70
CA LYS A 113 -6.52 -25.60 3.05
C LYS A 113 -6.90 -24.19 3.53
N PRO A 114 -5.93 -23.30 3.78
CA PRO A 114 -6.25 -21.93 4.16
C PRO A 114 -6.93 -21.20 3.00
N ILE A 115 -7.93 -20.37 3.30
CA ILE A 115 -8.83 -19.75 2.34
C ILE A 115 -8.51 -18.27 2.19
N VAL A 116 -8.42 -17.79 0.94
CA VAL A 116 -8.22 -16.39 0.62
C VAL A 116 -9.23 -15.88 -0.39
N LEU A 117 -9.84 -14.73 -0.12
CA LEU A 117 -10.64 -13.98 -1.08
C LEU A 117 -9.81 -12.80 -1.60
N ILE A 118 -9.65 -12.69 -2.92
CA ILE A 118 -8.88 -11.62 -3.56
C ILE A 118 -9.76 -10.88 -4.55
N THR A 119 -9.89 -9.56 -4.37
CA THR A 119 -10.66 -8.72 -5.30
C THR A 119 -9.81 -8.18 -6.45
N GLY A 120 -10.39 -8.03 -7.64
CA GLY A 120 -9.72 -7.43 -8.79
C GLY A 120 -8.73 -8.35 -9.51
N CYS A 121 -9.13 -9.60 -9.78
CA CYS A 121 -8.31 -10.65 -10.39
C CYS A 121 -8.37 -10.71 -11.93
N THR A 122 -8.61 -9.57 -12.60
CA THR A 122 -8.51 -9.48 -14.07
C THR A 122 -7.11 -9.90 -14.55
N LYS A 123 -7.01 -10.68 -15.64
CA LYS A 123 -5.74 -11.12 -16.22
C LYS A 123 -4.79 -9.94 -16.44
N GLY A 124 -3.55 -10.11 -15.99
CA GLY A 124 -2.52 -9.07 -16.04
C GLY A 124 -2.57 -8.05 -14.90
N SER A 125 -3.54 -8.14 -13.97
CA SER A 125 -3.56 -7.33 -12.75
C SER A 125 -2.62 -7.88 -11.67
N ILE A 126 -2.36 -7.07 -10.63
CA ILE A 126 -1.74 -7.53 -9.39
C ILE A 126 -2.56 -8.67 -8.77
N GLY A 127 -3.88 -8.52 -8.69
CA GLY A 127 -4.80 -9.51 -8.11
C GLY A 127 -4.70 -10.87 -8.80
N TYR A 128 -4.62 -10.90 -10.12
CA TYR A 128 -4.42 -12.13 -10.89
C TYR A 128 -3.11 -12.84 -10.51
N SER A 129 -2.01 -12.08 -10.36
CA SER A 129 -0.71 -12.65 -9.97
C SER A 129 -0.70 -13.11 -8.51
N LEU A 130 -1.37 -12.36 -7.61
CA LEU A 130 -1.56 -12.76 -6.21
C LEU A 130 -2.35 -14.06 -6.12
N ALA A 131 -3.43 -14.21 -6.89
CA ALA A 131 -4.25 -15.41 -6.91
C ALA A 131 -3.45 -16.64 -7.34
N LYS A 132 -2.65 -16.55 -8.41
CA LYS A 132 -1.75 -17.63 -8.84
C LYS A 132 -0.71 -17.96 -7.77
N GLU A 133 -0.15 -16.96 -7.10
CA GLU A 133 0.86 -17.18 -6.06
C GLU A 133 0.29 -17.81 -4.79
N PHE A 134 -0.91 -17.41 -4.35
CA PHE A 134 -1.60 -18.06 -3.23
C PHE A 134 -1.98 -19.50 -3.59
N ALA A 135 -2.50 -19.73 -4.80
CA ALA A 135 -2.84 -21.05 -5.29
C ALA A 135 -1.60 -21.97 -5.34
N ALA A 136 -0.45 -21.47 -5.81
CA ALA A 136 0.82 -22.21 -5.81
C ALA A 136 1.33 -22.59 -4.40
N ARG A 137 0.78 -21.97 -3.34
CA ARG A 137 1.09 -22.26 -1.94
C ARG A 137 -0.01 -23.06 -1.24
N ASP A 138 -0.84 -23.74 -2.02
CA ASP A 138 -1.92 -24.62 -1.57
C ASP A 138 -3.02 -23.92 -0.76
N TYR A 139 -3.22 -22.62 -0.98
CA TYR A 139 -4.43 -21.93 -0.50
C TYR A 139 -5.61 -22.28 -1.40
N HIS A 140 -6.82 -22.33 -0.84
CA HIS A 140 -8.04 -22.23 -1.64
C HIS A 140 -8.33 -20.76 -1.93
N VAL A 141 -8.38 -20.38 -3.20
CA VAL A 141 -8.46 -18.97 -3.62
C VAL A 141 -9.82 -18.67 -4.21
N TYR A 142 -10.61 -17.83 -3.55
CA TYR A 142 -11.72 -17.14 -4.19
C TYR A 142 -11.15 -15.93 -4.96
N ALA A 143 -10.92 -16.11 -6.25
CA ALA A 143 -10.45 -15.03 -7.12
C ALA A 143 -11.66 -14.28 -7.68
N SER A 144 -11.76 -12.97 -7.44
CA SER A 144 -12.95 -12.22 -7.80
C SER A 144 -12.73 -11.05 -8.76
N SER A 145 -13.73 -10.81 -9.60
CA SER A 145 -13.81 -9.69 -10.53
C SER A 145 -15.27 -9.50 -10.93
N ARG A 146 -15.62 -8.33 -11.49
CA ARG A 146 -16.98 -8.07 -11.99
C ARG A 146 -17.42 -9.02 -13.10
N ARG A 147 -16.46 -9.55 -13.88
CA ARG A 147 -16.74 -10.43 -15.03
C ARG A 147 -15.73 -11.57 -15.05
N ILE A 148 -16.18 -12.79 -14.74
CA ILE A 148 -15.33 -13.99 -14.66
C ILE A 148 -14.46 -14.19 -15.90
N VAL A 149 -15.00 -13.95 -17.11
CA VAL A 149 -14.26 -14.05 -18.38
C VAL A 149 -12.96 -13.23 -18.40
N THR A 150 -12.89 -12.14 -17.65
CA THR A 150 -11.69 -11.28 -17.59
C THR A 150 -10.54 -11.88 -16.80
N MET A 151 -10.77 -12.96 -16.04
CA MET A 151 -9.73 -13.65 -15.27
C MET A 151 -8.85 -14.56 -16.13
N GLY A 152 -9.28 -14.92 -17.34
CA GLY A 152 -8.54 -15.77 -18.27
C GLY A 152 -8.26 -17.16 -17.69
N ASP A 153 -7.02 -17.63 -17.81
CA ASP A 153 -6.54 -18.96 -17.38
C ASP A 153 -6.58 -19.18 -15.86
N LEU A 154 -6.93 -18.16 -15.08
CA LEU A 154 -7.09 -18.30 -13.64
C LEU A 154 -8.26 -19.22 -13.25
N VAL A 155 -9.27 -19.32 -14.13
CA VAL A 155 -10.45 -20.19 -13.90
C VAL A 155 -10.12 -21.68 -14.01
N ASP A 156 -9.02 -22.03 -14.66
CA ASP A 156 -8.58 -23.41 -14.88
C ASP A 156 -7.63 -23.91 -13.78
N VAL A 157 -7.31 -23.07 -12.79
CA VAL A 157 -6.39 -23.42 -11.70
C VAL A 157 -7.14 -24.27 -10.65
N PRO A 158 -6.69 -25.50 -10.33
CA PRO A 158 -7.50 -26.47 -9.57
C PRO A 158 -8.01 -26.02 -8.20
N ASN A 159 -7.27 -25.14 -7.51
CA ASN A 159 -7.60 -24.60 -6.20
C ASN A 159 -8.05 -23.13 -6.23
N VAL A 160 -8.50 -22.65 -7.39
CA VAL A 160 -9.10 -21.33 -7.55
C VAL A 160 -10.59 -21.47 -7.88
N THR A 161 -11.42 -20.82 -7.07
CA THR A 161 -12.84 -20.60 -7.33
C THR A 161 -13.03 -19.21 -7.90
N ALA A 162 -13.47 -19.11 -9.16
CA ALA A 162 -13.76 -17.83 -9.79
C ALA A 162 -15.10 -17.28 -9.30
N LEU A 163 -15.08 -16.04 -8.80
CA LEU A 163 -16.25 -15.40 -8.18
C LEU A 163 -16.59 -14.09 -8.90
N ALA A 164 -17.84 -13.97 -9.37
CA ALA A 164 -18.36 -12.69 -9.85
C ALA A 164 -18.63 -11.79 -8.64
N LEU A 165 -17.88 -10.69 -8.51
CA LEU A 165 -17.99 -9.78 -7.38
C LEU A 165 -17.71 -8.34 -7.82
N ASP A 166 -18.68 -7.46 -7.62
CA ASP A 166 -18.49 -6.01 -7.69
C ASP A 166 -18.42 -5.43 -6.28
N VAL A 167 -17.31 -4.78 -5.95
CA VAL A 167 -17.08 -4.17 -4.64
C VAL A 167 -17.97 -2.95 -4.38
N THR A 168 -18.63 -2.44 -5.41
CA THR A 168 -19.54 -1.28 -5.33
C THR A 168 -21.01 -1.65 -5.27
N ASP A 169 -21.31 -2.95 -5.29
CA ASP A 169 -22.67 -3.50 -5.25
C ASP A 169 -22.86 -4.36 -4.01
N ARG A 170 -23.69 -3.88 -3.09
CA ARG A 170 -24.00 -4.56 -1.82
C ARG A 170 -24.57 -5.96 -2.03
N ASP A 171 -25.45 -6.14 -3.01
CA ASP A 171 -26.09 -7.44 -3.25
C ASP A 171 -25.07 -8.44 -3.79
N SER A 172 -24.14 -7.98 -4.63
CA SER A 172 -22.99 -8.76 -5.07
C SER A 172 -22.11 -9.20 -3.89
N LEU A 173 -21.84 -8.31 -2.94
CA LEU A 173 -21.07 -8.61 -1.73
C LEU A 173 -21.78 -9.63 -0.82
N LEU A 174 -23.08 -9.50 -0.61
CA LEU A 174 -23.88 -10.43 0.21
C LEU A 174 -23.98 -11.82 -0.42
N ALA A 175 -24.15 -11.89 -1.74
CA ALA A 175 -24.14 -13.16 -2.48
C ALA A 175 -22.79 -13.89 -2.36
N ALA A 176 -21.69 -13.15 -2.54
CA ALA A 176 -20.33 -13.66 -2.37
C ALA A 176 -20.07 -14.14 -0.93
N HIS A 177 -20.50 -13.37 0.07
CA HIS A 177 -20.39 -13.76 1.48
C HIS A 177 -21.15 -15.05 1.76
N THR A 178 -22.41 -15.14 1.34
CA THR A 178 -23.27 -16.32 1.55
C THR A 178 -22.65 -17.57 0.92
N GLN A 179 -22.14 -17.44 -0.30
CA GLN A 179 -21.46 -18.54 -0.99
C GLN A 179 -20.22 -19.01 -0.23
N ILE A 180 -19.31 -18.09 0.11
CA ILE A 180 -18.06 -18.41 0.81
C ILE A 180 -18.37 -19.00 2.19
N SER A 181 -19.28 -18.40 2.95
CA SER A 181 -19.68 -18.88 4.27
C SER A 181 -20.15 -20.34 4.21
N ARG A 182 -21.04 -20.66 3.26
CA ARG A 182 -21.55 -22.03 3.06
C ARG A 182 -20.45 -23.03 2.68
N GLU A 183 -19.58 -22.68 1.74
CA GLU A 183 -18.56 -23.59 1.20
C GLU A 183 -17.37 -23.82 2.15
N THR A 184 -17.12 -22.87 3.06
CA THR A 184 -15.96 -22.89 3.95
C THR A 184 -16.27 -23.26 5.39
N GLY A 185 -17.56 -23.42 5.72
CA GLY A 185 -18.01 -23.58 7.11
C GLY A 185 -17.86 -22.30 7.93
N GLY A 186 -18.08 -21.13 7.31
CA GLY A 186 -18.08 -19.84 7.98
C GLY A 186 -16.69 -19.28 8.28
N ARG A 187 -15.67 -19.56 7.43
CA ARG A 187 -14.28 -19.18 7.70
C ARG A 187 -13.62 -18.51 6.49
N LEU A 188 -12.89 -17.42 6.74
CA LEU A 188 -12.03 -16.78 5.74
C LEU A 188 -10.66 -16.40 6.34
N ASP A 189 -9.59 -17.12 5.99
CA ASP A 189 -8.26 -16.89 6.58
C ASP A 189 -7.63 -15.57 6.11
N ILE A 190 -7.91 -15.15 4.87
CA ILE A 190 -7.40 -13.90 4.31
C ILE A 190 -8.47 -13.19 3.46
N LEU A 191 -8.81 -11.96 3.84
CA LEU A 191 -9.56 -11.03 3.00
C LEU A 191 -8.59 -10.04 2.36
N TYR A 192 -8.38 -10.13 1.05
CA TYR A 192 -7.41 -9.33 0.30
C TYR A 192 -8.12 -8.29 -0.59
N HIS A 193 -8.14 -7.04 -0.13
CA HIS A 193 -8.61 -5.87 -0.86
C HIS A 193 -7.58 -5.42 -1.89
N ASN A 194 -7.78 -5.81 -3.16
CA ASN A 194 -6.91 -5.39 -4.26
C ASN A 194 -7.67 -4.64 -5.36
N ALA A 195 -8.98 -4.83 -5.51
CA ALA A 195 -9.78 -4.10 -6.47
C ALA A 195 -9.64 -2.59 -6.30
N GLY A 196 -9.55 -1.91 -7.43
CA GLY A 196 -9.46 -0.46 -7.50
C GLY A 196 -9.10 -0.06 -8.92
N TYR A 197 -9.38 1.19 -9.25
CA TYR A 197 -9.02 1.75 -10.54
C TYR A 197 -8.55 3.19 -10.40
N ARG A 198 -8.04 3.71 -11.50
CA ARG A 198 -7.44 5.02 -11.61
C ARG A 198 -8.03 5.73 -12.81
N SER A 199 -8.21 7.04 -12.68
CA SER A 199 -8.46 7.94 -13.80
C SER A 199 -7.51 9.12 -13.66
N LEU A 200 -7.08 9.65 -14.80
CA LEU A 200 -6.12 10.73 -14.90
C LEU A 200 -6.81 12.02 -15.32
N ALA A 201 -6.79 13.02 -14.45
CA ALA A 201 -7.34 14.35 -14.71
C ALA A 201 -6.71 15.38 -13.77
N MET A 202 -6.60 16.63 -14.25
CA MET A 202 -6.17 17.73 -13.38
C MET A 202 -7.19 17.96 -12.26
N ALA A 203 -6.72 18.43 -11.11
CA ALA A 203 -7.54 18.45 -9.90
C ALA A 203 -8.82 19.29 -10.04
N ILE A 204 -8.73 20.45 -10.69
CA ILE A 204 -9.86 21.33 -10.95
C ILE A 204 -10.72 20.91 -12.16
N GLU A 205 -10.25 19.91 -12.93
CA GLU A 205 -10.92 19.43 -14.15
C GLU A 205 -11.52 18.03 -13.96
N THR A 206 -11.42 17.46 -12.75
CA THR A 206 -12.03 16.18 -12.43
C THR A 206 -13.50 16.38 -12.05
N SER A 207 -14.42 15.73 -12.76
CA SER A 207 -15.85 15.82 -12.41
C SER A 207 -16.16 15.14 -11.08
N SER A 208 -17.17 15.65 -10.36
CA SER A 208 -17.66 15.03 -9.12
C SER A 208 -18.15 13.60 -9.34
N ARG A 209 -18.72 13.31 -10.51
CA ARG A 209 -19.18 11.96 -10.89
C ARG A 209 -18.02 10.98 -10.97
N GLU A 210 -16.94 11.34 -11.65
CA GLU A 210 -15.73 10.49 -11.72
C GLU A 210 -15.06 10.38 -10.36
N ALA A 211 -15.03 11.46 -9.59
CA ALA A 211 -14.52 11.44 -8.23
C ALA A 211 -15.27 10.45 -7.33
N PHE A 212 -16.61 10.53 -7.34
CA PHE A 212 -17.48 9.62 -6.59
C PHE A 212 -17.29 8.17 -7.02
N LYS A 213 -17.31 7.90 -8.32
CA LYS A 213 -17.11 6.55 -8.86
C LYS A 213 -15.77 5.96 -8.41
N MET A 214 -14.72 6.76 -8.34
CA MET A 214 -13.38 6.30 -7.95
C MET A 214 -13.31 6.02 -6.45
N PHE A 215 -13.84 6.91 -5.62
CA PHE A 215 -13.97 6.68 -4.18
C PHE A 215 -14.87 5.48 -3.86
N ASN A 216 -15.92 5.27 -4.64
CA ASN A 216 -16.84 4.15 -4.44
C ASN A 216 -16.10 2.82 -4.56
N ALA A 217 -15.30 2.64 -5.61
CA ALA A 217 -14.53 1.41 -5.80
C ALA A 217 -13.29 1.32 -4.89
N ASN A 218 -12.54 2.41 -4.72
CA ASN A 218 -11.24 2.39 -4.04
C ASN A 218 -11.33 2.52 -2.52
N PHE A 219 -12.48 2.94 -1.96
CA PHE A 219 -12.65 3.19 -0.53
C PHE A 219 -13.99 2.69 0.01
N PHE A 220 -15.13 3.18 -0.46
CA PHE A 220 -16.42 2.83 0.15
C PHE A 220 -16.74 1.33 0.02
N GLY A 221 -16.45 0.73 -1.14
CA GLY A 221 -16.59 -0.71 -1.33
C GLY A 221 -15.71 -1.54 -0.40
N ILE A 222 -14.52 -1.03 -0.04
CA ILE A 222 -13.65 -1.67 0.95
C ILE A 222 -14.28 -1.60 2.35
N VAL A 223 -14.85 -0.45 2.73
CA VAL A 223 -15.54 -0.28 4.02
C VAL A 223 -16.71 -1.26 4.12
N GLU A 224 -17.56 -1.32 3.09
CA GLU A 224 -18.72 -2.20 3.07
C GLU A 224 -18.33 -3.68 3.07
N MET A 225 -17.33 -4.05 2.29
CA MET A 225 -16.84 -5.43 2.26
C MET A 225 -16.23 -5.84 3.60
N ASN A 226 -15.50 -4.97 4.31
CA ASN A 226 -15.03 -5.30 5.66
C ASN A 226 -16.19 -5.49 6.65
N ALA A 227 -17.25 -4.68 6.55
CA ALA A 227 -18.43 -4.84 7.41
C ALA A 227 -19.15 -6.18 7.15
N ILE A 228 -19.30 -6.58 5.88
CA ILE A 228 -20.00 -7.80 5.50
C ILE A 228 -19.19 -9.06 5.84
N PHE A 229 -17.87 -9.06 5.60
CA PHE A 229 -17.02 -10.25 5.75
C PHE A 229 -16.33 -10.36 7.13
N ALA A 230 -16.63 -9.45 8.07
CA ALA A 230 -15.97 -9.41 9.38
C ALA A 230 -16.14 -10.72 10.17
N ASP A 231 -17.35 -11.30 10.15
CA ASP A 231 -17.68 -12.55 10.84
C ASP A 231 -16.78 -13.71 10.40
N LEU A 232 -16.60 -13.90 9.09
CA LEU A 232 -15.78 -14.98 8.53
C LEU A 232 -14.30 -14.83 8.88
N VAL A 233 -13.79 -13.60 8.85
CA VAL A 233 -12.38 -13.31 9.16
C VAL A 233 -12.11 -13.41 10.66
N ILE A 234 -13.06 -12.97 11.50
CA ILE A 234 -12.99 -13.11 12.96
C ILE A 234 -13.02 -14.59 13.36
N ALA A 235 -13.92 -15.39 12.77
CA ALA A 235 -13.99 -16.83 13.01
C ALA A 235 -12.65 -17.54 12.70
N ALA A 236 -11.96 -17.11 11.64
CA ALA A 236 -10.64 -17.62 11.27
C ALA A 236 -9.49 -17.10 12.13
N ARG A 237 -9.70 -16.03 12.92
CA ARG A 237 -8.61 -15.19 13.47
C ARG A 237 -7.63 -14.79 12.36
N GLY A 238 -8.20 -14.45 11.20
CA GLY A 238 -7.50 -14.34 9.93
C GLY A 238 -6.75 -13.03 9.73
N LYS A 239 -6.58 -12.66 8.45
CA LYS A 239 -5.87 -11.45 8.02
C LYS A 239 -6.73 -10.62 7.06
N ILE A 240 -6.73 -9.31 7.24
CA ILE A 240 -7.24 -8.36 6.26
C ILE A 240 -6.05 -7.66 5.61
N VAL A 241 -5.96 -7.72 4.29
CA VAL A 241 -4.82 -7.21 3.52
C VAL A 241 -5.31 -6.17 2.53
N PHE A 242 -4.60 -5.06 2.41
CA PHE A 242 -4.95 -3.97 1.49
C PHE A 242 -3.81 -3.72 0.50
N THR A 243 -4.12 -3.69 -0.80
CA THR A 243 -3.25 -3.08 -1.82
C THR A 243 -3.39 -1.56 -1.74
N GLY A 244 -2.51 -0.94 -0.95
CA GLY A 244 -2.27 0.50 -0.94
C GLY A 244 -1.51 0.98 -2.18
N SER A 245 -1.16 2.26 -2.19
CA SER A 245 -0.32 2.87 -3.23
C SER A 245 0.57 3.94 -2.60
N VAL A 246 1.81 4.08 -3.08
CA VAL A 246 2.68 5.25 -2.76
C VAL A 246 2.00 6.57 -3.10
N SER A 247 1.08 6.58 -4.06
CA SER A 247 0.15 7.68 -4.35
C SER A 247 -0.66 8.17 -3.15
N GLY A 248 -0.79 7.37 -2.08
CA GLY A 248 -1.40 7.82 -0.82
C GLY A 248 -0.54 8.80 -0.02
N TYR A 249 0.69 9.07 -0.45
CA TYR A 249 1.63 10.01 0.19
C TYR A 249 2.21 11.00 -0.83
N THR A 250 2.45 10.54 -2.06
CA THR A 250 3.08 11.34 -3.11
C THR A 250 2.04 12.15 -3.87
N PRO A 251 2.08 13.50 -3.86
CA PRO A 251 1.12 14.35 -4.57
C PRO A 251 1.43 14.43 -6.07
N HIS A 252 1.32 13.30 -6.78
CA HIS A 252 1.49 13.30 -8.23
C HIS A 252 0.39 14.14 -8.91
N PRO A 253 0.75 15.14 -9.74
CA PRO A 253 -0.18 15.87 -10.59
C PRO A 253 -1.02 14.93 -11.46
N SER A 254 -2.20 15.38 -11.87
CA SER A 254 -3.19 14.61 -12.65
C SER A 254 -3.78 13.35 -11.97
N GLN A 255 -3.52 13.13 -10.67
CA GLN A 255 -4.03 11.97 -9.91
C GLN A 255 -4.71 12.35 -8.58
N SER A 256 -5.20 13.58 -8.42
CA SER A 256 -5.67 14.10 -7.12
C SER A 256 -6.67 13.17 -6.41
N VAL A 257 -7.76 12.79 -7.09
CA VAL A 257 -8.79 11.91 -6.52
C VAL A 257 -8.24 10.53 -6.20
N TYR A 258 -7.42 9.97 -7.09
CA TYR A 258 -6.80 8.66 -6.87
C TYR A 258 -5.90 8.69 -5.63
N ASN A 259 -5.03 9.70 -5.53
CA ASN A 259 -4.15 9.94 -4.39
C ASN A 259 -4.98 10.02 -3.10
N SER A 260 -6.02 10.87 -3.07
CA SER A 260 -6.91 11.01 -1.92
C SER A 260 -7.58 9.70 -1.52
N SER A 261 -8.08 8.91 -2.48
CA SER A 261 -8.68 7.60 -2.18
C SER A 261 -7.67 6.61 -1.58
N LYS A 262 -6.41 6.64 -2.04
CA LYS A 262 -5.33 5.80 -1.53
C LYS A 262 -4.81 6.27 -0.18
N SER A 263 -4.87 7.57 0.13
CA SER A 263 -4.62 8.09 1.48
C SER A 263 -5.74 7.67 2.45
N ALA A 264 -7.01 7.75 2.01
CA ALA A 264 -8.16 7.36 2.83
C ALA A 264 -8.09 5.89 3.27
N VAL A 265 -7.83 4.97 2.35
CA VAL A 265 -7.67 3.54 2.69
C VAL A 265 -6.46 3.29 3.59
N ALA A 266 -5.38 4.07 3.48
CA ALA A 266 -4.19 3.93 4.32
C ALA A 266 -4.50 4.26 5.79
N LEU A 267 -5.22 5.35 6.05
CA LEU A 267 -5.64 5.68 7.41
C LEU A 267 -6.68 4.69 7.91
N TYR A 268 -7.67 4.32 7.10
CA TYR A 268 -8.67 3.32 7.45
C TYR A 268 -8.04 1.98 7.86
N ALA A 269 -7.09 1.46 7.09
CA ALA A 269 -6.41 0.21 7.43
C ALA A 269 -5.58 0.32 8.74
N ARG A 270 -5.04 1.50 9.07
CA ARG A 270 -4.35 1.74 10.35
C ARG A 270 -5.33 1.72 11.51
N THR A 271 -6.49 2.37 11.37
CA THR A 271 -7.55 2.38 12.37
C THR A 271 -8.12 0.96 12.57
N LEU A 272 -8.49 0.28 11.48
CA LEU A 272 -9.04 -1.07 11.52
C LEU A 272 -8.09 -2.07 12.20
N ARG A 273 -6.76 -1.89 12.06
CA ARG A 273 -5.77 -2.72 12.77
C ARG A 273 -5.93 -2.66 14.30
N ILE A 274 -6.23 -1.48 14.83
CA ILE A 274 -6.40 -1.26 16.26
C ILE A 274 -7.71 -1.92 16.71
N GLU A 275 -8.79 -1.68 15.97
CA GLU A 275 -10.13 -2.17 16.25
C GLU A 275 -10.24 -3.70 16.15
N MET A 276 -9.51 -4.32 15.22
CA MET A 276 -9.56 -5.77 14.99
C MET A 276 -8.64 -6.58 15.91
N LYS A 277 -7.77 -5.93 16.68
CA LYS A 277 -6.80 -6.58 17.58
C LYS A 277 -7.46 -7.50 18.64
N PRO A 278 -8.56 -7.12 19.32
CA PRO A 278 -9.21 -7.98 20.31
C PRO A 278 -9.72 -9.31 19.74
N PHE A 279 -10.04 -9.36 18.45
CA PHE A 279 -10.53 -10.56 17.76
C PHE A 279 -9.40 -11.46 17.23
N GLY A 280 -8.14 -11.10 17.48
CA GLY A 280 -6.99 -11.85 16.97
C GLY A 280 -6.71 -11.66 15.47
N VAL A 281 -7.50 -10.85 14.77
CA VAL A 281 -7.34 -10.57 13.34
C VAL A 281 -6.15 -9.64 13.10
N ARG A 282 -5.37 -9.90 12.05
CA ARG A 282 -4.23 -9.06 11.65
C ARG A 282 -4.59 -8.20 10.45
N VAL A 283 -4.17 -6.94 10.47
CA VAL A 283 -4.35 -6.03 9.33
C VAL A 283 -3.01 -5.65 8.71
N VAL A 284 -2.83 -5.98 7.43
CA VAL A 284 -1.59 -5.76 6.67
C VAL A 284 -1.85 -4.74 5.56
N PHE A 285 -1.04 -3.68 5.51
CA PHE A 285 -1.12 -2.68 4.45
C PHE A 285 0.05 -2.84 3.48
N VAL A 286 -0.22 -3.17 2.23
CA VAL A 286 0.81 -3.31 1.20
C VAL A 286 0.97 -1.97 0.49
N GLN A 287 2.08 -1.32 0.76
CA GLN A 287 2.48 -0.06 0.16
C GLN A 287 3.09 -0.32 -1.22
N THR A 288 2.21 -0.31 -2.23
CA THR A 288 2.55 -0.64 -3.61
C THR A 288 3.11 0.59 -4.34
N ALA A 289 4.27 0.44 -4.97
CA ALA A 289 4.80 1.40 -5.92
C ALA A 289 4.63 0.88 -7.35
N ALA A 290 5.51 1.24 -8.30
CA ALA A 290 5.31 0.92 -9.70
C ALA A 290 5.34 -0.61 -9.96
N VAL A 291 4.25 -1.14 -10.53
CA VAL A 291 4.09 -2.55 -10.95
C VAL A 291 3.53 -2.54 -12.37
N SER A 292 4.14 -3.31 -13.27
CA SER A 292 3.78 -3.34 -14.70
C SER A 292 2.42 -4.02 -14.90
N THR A 293 1.35 -3.24 -14.94
CA THR A 293 -0.03 -3.71 -15.13
C THR A 293 -0.76 -2.89 -16.19
N GLY A 294 -1.96 -3.29 -16.60
CA GLY A 294 -2.79 -2.45 -17.47
C GLY A 294 -3.09 -1.06 -16.90
N MET A 295 -3.04 -0.87 -15.57
CA MET A 295 -3.23 0.46 -14.98
C MET A 295 -2.05 1.39 -15.25
N SER A 296 -0.82 0.90 -15.48
CA SER A 296 0.34 1.74 -15.79
C SER A 296 0.40 2.20 -17.26
N THR A 297 -0.59 1.87 -18.08
CA THR A 297 -0.66 2.37 -19.47
C THR A 297 -1.55 3.60 -19.62
N ASP A 298 -2.33 3.96 -18.59
CA ASP A 298 -3.25 5.10 -18.68
C ASP A 298 -2.47 6.41 -18.84
N ARG A 299 -2.94 7.26 -19.74
CA ARG A 299 -2.39 8.60 -19.99
C ARG A 299 -3.49 9.64 -19.87
N VAL A 300 -3.10 10.86 -19.52
CA VAL A 300 -4.02 11.99 -19.46
C VAL A 300 -4.46 12.33 -20.88
N VAL A 301 -5.76 12.57 -21.06
CA VAL A 301 -6.32 13.23 -22.24
C VAL A 301 -7.10 14.44 -21.76
N LEU A 302 -6.53 15.63 -21.93
CA LEU A 302 -7.12 16.90 -21.54
C LEU A 302 -8.02 17.43 -22.67
N ALA A 303 -9.14 18.02 -22.28
CA ALA A 303 -10.05 18.67 -23.20
C ALA A 303 -9.35 19.82 -23.95
N PRO A 304 -9.75 20.15 -25.20
CA PRO A 304 -9.12 21.24 -25.96
C PRO A 304 -9.13 22.60 -25.24
N ASN A 305 -10.15 22.84 -24.40
CA ASN A 305 -10.31 24.05 -23.59
C ASN A 305 -9.72 23.94 -22.17
N SER A 306 -8.98 22.88 -21.86
CA SER A 306 -8.30 22.71 -20.57
C SER A 306 -7.27 23.81 -20.35
N PHE A 307 -7.21 24.36 -19.14
CA PHE A 307 -6.18 25.33 -18.76
C PHE A 307 -4.77 24.73 -18.81
N TYR A 308 -4.67 23.40 -18.75
CA TYR A 308 -3.42 22.65 -18.72
C TYR A 308 -3.10 21.98 -20.05
N LYS A 309 -3.87 22.25 -21.12
CA LYS A 309 -3.72 21.55 -22.40
C LYS A 309 -2.27 21.60 -22.94
N TYR A 310 -1.60 22.74 -22.76
CA TYR A 310 -0.21 22.95 -23.16
C TYR A 310 0.80 22.06 -22.43
N LEU A 311 0.43 21.47 -21.28
CA LEU A 311 1.26 20.56 -20.48
C LEU A 311 0.99 19.08 -20.74
N GLU A 312 -0.02 18.73 -21.54
CA GLU A 312 -0.47 17.34 -21.72
C GLU A 312 0.67 16.39 -22.10
N SER A 313 1.52 16.78 -23.06
CA SER A 313 2.67 15.99 -23.49
C SER A 313 3.70 15.81 -22.38
N LYS A 314 4.02 16.88 -21.63
CA LYS A 314 4.95 16.85 -20.49
C LYS A 314 4.43 15.98 -19.35
N ILE A 315 3.14 16.09 -19.03
CA ILE A 315 2.49 15.26 -17.99
C ILE A 315 2.55 13.78 -18.38
N ASN A 316 2.27 13.45 -19.64
CA ASN A 316 2.31 12.07 -20.12
C ASN A 316 3.74 11.51 -20.22
N ALA A 317 4.73 12.36 -20.52
CA ALA A 317 6.15 11.99 -20.44
C ALA A 317 6.57 11.68 -18.99
N ALA A 318 6.19 12.53 -18.04
CA ALA A 318 6.44 12.31 -16.61
C ALA A 318 5.85 10.98 -16.11
N TRP A 319 4.63 10.64 -16.52
CA TRP A 319 4.03 9.33 -16.21
C TRP A 319 4.83 8.18 -16.79
N THR A 320 5.28 8.32 -18.03
CA THR A 320 6.10 7.29 -18.70
C THR A 320 7.43 7.07 -17.97
N ASP A 321 8.07 8.14 -17.48
CA ASP A 321 9.31 8.04 -16.72
C ASP A 321 9.09 7.40 -15.34
N LEU A 322 8.04 7.82 -14.61
CA LEU A 322 7.68 7.25 -13.31
C LEU A 322 7.33 5.76 -13.40
N GLU A 323 6.68 5.36 -14.50
CA GLU A 323 6.26 3.97 -14.75
C GLU A 323 7.30 3.18 -15.57
N GLY A 324 8.48 3.75 -15.81
CA GLY A 324 9.58 3.09 -16.54
C GLY A 324 10.37 2.08 -15.70
N ASP A 325 10.48 2.28 -14.38
CA ASP A 325 11.10 1.33 -13.45
C ASP A 325 10.02 0.60 -12.65
N THR A 326 9.45 -0.45 -13.26
CA THR A 326 8.37 -1.25 -12.68
C THR A 326 8.85 -2.61 -12.20
N LEU A 327 8.12 -3.17 -11.23
CA LEU A 327 8.25 -4.59 -10.87
C LEU A 327 7.26 -5.43 -11.69
N GLU A 328 7.68 -6.60 -12.14
CA GLU A 328 6.79 -7.56 -12.79
C GLU A 328 5.72 -8.06 -11.78
N PRO A 329 4.43 -8.15 -12.17
CA PRO A 329 3.34 -8.59 -11.28
C PRO A 329 3.60 -9.93 -10.58
N ALA A 330 4.21 -10.91 -11.25
CA ALA A 330 4.53 -12.21 -10.66
C ALA A 330 5.62 -12.11 -9.57
N VAL A 331 6.65 -11.28 -9.79
CA VAL A 331 7.70 -11.02 -8.80
C VAL A 331 7.14 -10.25 -7.60
N TYR A 332 6.27 -9.28 -7.86
CA TYR A 332 5.53 -8.54 -6.84
C TYR A 332 4.71 -9.50 -5.96
N ALA A 333 3.90 -10.36 -6.59
CA ALA A 333 3.06 -11.32 -5.89
C ALA A 333 3.89 -12.26 -5.00
N ARG A 334 4.95 -12.89 -5.53
CA ARG A 334 5.87 -13.73 -4.73
C ARG A 334 6.38 -13.02 -3.48
N THR A 335 6.82 -11.77 -3.64
CA THR A 335 7.38 -10.95 -2.56
C THR A 335 6.35 -10.60 -1.50
N VAL A 336 5.14 -10.21 -1.91
CA VAL A 336 4.07 -9.80 -1.01
C VAL A 336 3.49 -11.02 -0.29
N VAL A 337 3.11 -12.07 -1.02
CA VAL A 337 2.54 -13.29 -0.44
C VAL A 337 3.53 -13.93 0.54
N ALA A 338 4.84 -13.93 0.26
CA ALA A 338 5.89 -14.39 1.20
C ALA A 338 5.87 -13.70 2.56
N LYS A 339 5.44 -12.43 2.62
CA LYS A 339 5.34 -11.66 3.85
C LYS A 339 3.96 -11.80 4.50
N VAL A 340 2.89 -11.83 3.71
CA VAL A 340 1.50 -11.94 4.17
C VAL A 340 1.23 -13.27 4.87
N VAL A 341 1.76 -14.39 4.36
CA VAL A 341 1.46 -15.73 4.90
C VAL A 341 2.14 -16.02 6.24
N LYS A 342 3.07 -15.17 6.69
CA LYS A 342 3.73 -15.34 7.99
C LYS A 342 2.69 -15.33 9.12
N ALA A 343 2.96 -16.08 10.19
CA ALA A 343 2.15 -16.04 11.41
C ALA A 343 2.07 -14.62 12.00
N THR A 344 3.20 -13.90 11.95
CA THR A 344 3.34 -12.50 12.36
C THR A 344 3.77 -11.65 11.15
N PRO A 345 2.84 -11.30 10.24
CA PRO A 345 3.18 -10.48 9.10
C PRO A 345 3.54 -9.05 9.56
N PRO A 346 4.42 -8.34 8.84
CA PRO A 346 4.66 -6.93 9.11
C PRO A 346 3.38 -6.11 8.88
N ASN A 347 3.15 -5.08 9.69
CA ASN A 347 1.99 -4.20 9.54
C ASN A 347 1.94 -3.50 8.18
N THR A 348 3.12 -3.17 7.63
CA THR A 348 3.25 -2.52 6.33
C THR A 348 4.30 -3.24 5.48
N ILE A 349 3.97 -3.52 4.23
CA ILE A 349 4.87 -4.15 3.25
C ILE A 349 5.13 -3.14 2.12
N TRP A 350 6.36 -2.68 1.97
CA TRP A 350 6.76 -1.86 0.82
C TRP A 350 7.22 -2.76 -0.33
N CYS A 351 6.66 -2.57 -1.52
CA CYS A 351 6.97 -3.36 -2.71
C CYS A 351 6.63 -2.61 -4.00
N GLY A 352 7.32 -2.92 -5.11
CA GLY A 352 7.23 -2.20 -6.39
C GLY A 352 8.42 -1.30 -6.65
N GLY A 353 8.58 -0.86 -7.91
CA GLY A 353 9.65 0.05 -8.32
C GLY A 353 9.51 1.42 -7.65
N GLY A 354 10.61 1.97 -7.13
CA GLY A 354 10.60 3.23 -6.38
C GLY A 354 10.05 3.16 -4.94
N ALA A 355 9.56 2.01 -4.46
CA ALA A 355 8.96 1.90 -3.11
C ALA A 355 9.92 2.29 -1.98
N PHE A 356 11.20 1.94 -2.10
CA PHE A 356 12.22 2.29 -1.11
C PHE A 356 12.48 3.79 -1.06
N THR A 357 12.49 4.47 -2.21
CA THR A 357 12.68 5.92 -2.28
C THR A 357 11.57 6.65 -1.55
N VAL A 358 10.31 6.29 -1.83
CA VAL A 358 9.16 6.88 -1.13
C VAL A 358 9.20 6.57 0.36
N TRP A 359 9.49 5.31 0.73
CA TRP A 359 9.66 4.94 2.14
C TRP A 359 10.69 5.82 2.85
N ALA A 360 11.83 6.09 2.21
CA ALA A 360 12.89 6.90 2.79
C ALA A 360 12.46 8.37 2.94
N VAL A 361 11.78 8.96 1.96
CA VAL A 361 11.22 10.32 2.05
C VAL A 361 10.24 10.44 3.22
N GLU A 362 9.28 9.50 3.28
CA GLU A 362 8.26 9.48 4.32
C GLU A 362 8.86 9.27 5.71
N SER A 363 9.85 8.38 5.84
CA SER A 363 10.50 8.09 7.12
C SER A 363 11.35 9.24 7.62
N LEU A 364 11.87 10.08 6.72
CA LEU A 364 12.69 11.24 7.05
C LEU A 364 11.85 12.53 7.21
N GLY A 365 10.54 12.48 6.98
CA GLY A 365 9.68 13.67 6.99
C GLY A 365 10.03 14.70 5.90
N ALA A 366 10.73 14.27 4.84
CA ALA A 366 11.25 15.16 3.81
C ALA A 366 10.21 15.50 2.73
N HIS A 367 8.93 15.68 3.13
CA HIS A 367 7.81 15.85 2.20
C HIS A 367 7.90 17.12 1.35
N TRP A 368 8.69 18.11 1.79
CA TRP A 368 9.00 19.32 1.02
C TRP A 368 9.71 19.02 -0.32
N LEU A 369 10.30 17.83 -0.47
CA LEU A 369 10.88 17.39 -1.74
C LEU A 369 9.83 17.10 -2.82
N TYR A 370 8.61 16.70 -2.45
CA TYR A 370 7.58 16.36 -3.41
C TYR A 370 7.17 17.53 -4.31
N PRO A 371 6.78 18.72 -3.79
CA PRO A 371 6.41 19.84 -4.64
C PRO A 371 7.58 20.28 -5.53
N LEU A 372 8.83 20.24 -5.05
CA LEU A 372 10.01 20.59 -5.85
C LEU A 372 10.25 19.60 -7.00
N ALA A 373 10.22 18.30 -6.70
CA ALA A 373 10.46 17.26 -7.69
C ALA A 373 9.31 17.19 -8.70
N PHE A 374 8.07 17.15 -8.24
CA PHE A 374 6.92 16.94 -9.12
C PHE A 374 6.55 18.18 -9.93
N SER A 375 6.71 19.40 -9.40
CA SER A 375 6.44 20.60 -10.22
C SER A 375 7.41 20.70 -11.40
N LYS A 376 8.70 20.38 -11.18
CA LYS A 376 9.70 20.31 -12.25
C LYS A 376 9.41 19.17 -13.22
N MET A 377 9.18 17.95 -12.71
CA MET A 377 9.02 16.74 -13.52
C MET A 377 7.78 16.81 -14.42
N PHE A 378 6.66 17.36 -13.93
CA PHE A 378 5.43 17.51 -14.70
C PHE A 378 5.37 18.81 -15.53
N GLY A 379 6.45 19.60 -15.57
CA GLY A 379 6.52 20.84 -16.34
C GLY A 379 5.66 21.99 -15.79
N LEU A 380 5.21 21.90 -14.53
CA LEU A 380 4.38 22.95 -13.89
C LEU A 380 5.16 24.23 -13.58
N ASN A 381 6.49 24.16 -13.59
CA ASN A 381 7.36 25.35 -13.49
C ASN A 381 7.45 26.11 -14.82
N ASP A 382 7.10 25.48 -15.94
CA ASP A 382 7.19 26.07 -17.27
C ASP A 382 5.93 26.90 -17.54
N VAL A 383 5.87 28.09 -16.93
CA VAL A 383 4.71 28.98 -17.02
C VAL A 383 4.75 29.72 -18.36
N VAL A 384 3.97 29.24 -19.32
CA VAL A 384 3.44 30.10 -20.40
C VAL A 384 1.94 30.19 -20.18
N PRO A 385 1.44 31.22 -19.47
CA PRO A 385 0.00 31.43 -19.40
C PRO A 385 -0.46 31.68 -20.83
N PRO A 386 -1.53 31.01 -21.32
CA PRO A 386 -2.09 31.41 -22.59
C PRO A 386 -2.47 32.90 -22.47
N ARG A 387 -1.92 33.74 -23.38
CA ARG A 387 -2.55 35.03 -23.68
C ARG A 387 -4.01 34.69 -23.91
N LYS A 388 -4.92 35.45 -23.27
CA LYS A 388 -6.34 35.40 -23.61
C LYS A 388 -6.43 35.38 -25.14
N LEU A 389 -6.97 34.29 -25.69
CA LEU A 389 -7.46 34.32 -27.06
C LEU A 389 -8.55 35.40 -27.02
N GLU A 390 -8.23 36.56 -27.60
CA GLU A 390 -9.16 37.67 -27.81
C GLU A 390 -10.32 37.25 -28.72
#